data_AF-A0A7Y6PVS3-F1
#
_entry.id   AF-A0A7Y6PVS3-F1
#
_cell.length_a   1.000
_cell.length_b   1.000
_cell.length_c   1.000
_cell.angle_alpha   90.00
_cell.angle_beta   90.00
_cell.angle_gamma   90.00
#
_symmetry.space_group_name_H-M   'P 1'
#
loop_
_entity.id
_entity.type
_entity.pdbx_description
1 polymer ?
#
loop_
_entity_poly.entity_id
_entity_poly.type
_entity_poly.pdbx_seq_one_letter_code
_entity_poly.pdbx_strand_id
1 'polypeptide(L)'
;MKLAGRAALLVLALAGSAFADDVEDRFHAAERRAAAGELDALEAFGRERPITRWTDDAWAVAARFAEQARDFERAQRDLEQVIATSSDETALRRARNDLERIRAFAGSAGQWNATAAAHEELVAKLTGERGDPRGILGQLEALVRDNPAYPRAPIVMIAIAHGWEREGEVERAASWLRRARDVGTGIDRERAAADLARLYIRERDIAEAEAALAALDDRRLAAKLRIDLASAKWRTHLRWALWALLAVLAGLAAFGLRRGSGSWRAALRRLAKPPAEVIFFAPIAAVIVAVAYTGNPLVARAVLAISLVGVAVGWISGALLEGRRATLPRTLLHVLAVAVAIVAASYLAIDRDRMIDLLIETWRSGPAAR
;
A
#
# COMPACT_ATOMS: atom_id res chain seq x y z
N MET A 1 -68.46 9.53 -36.71
CA MET A 1 -67.66 8.38 -36.23
C MET A 1 -66.15 8.64 -36.10
N LYS A 2 -65.48 9.46 -36.92
CA LYS A 2 -64.02 9.68 -36.81
C LYS A 2 -63.53 10.47 -35.56
N LEU A 3 -64.40 11.28 -34.94
CA LEU A 3 -64.07 12.07 -33.74
C LEU A 3 -64.09 11.23 -32.44
N ALA A 4 -65.02 10.28 -32.31
CA ALA A 4 -65.13 9.41 -31.13
C ALA A 4 -63.92 8.47 -30.98
N GLY A 5 -63.39 7.94 -32.09
CA GLY A 5 -62.20 7.09 -32.07
C GLY A 5 -60.92 7.85 -31.68
N ARG A 6 -60.81 9.12 -32.04
CA ARG A 6 -59.65 9.97 -31.67
C ARG A 6 -59.68 10.36 -30.18
N ALA A 7 -60.87 10.64 -29.63
CA ALA A 7 -61.02 10.92 -28.21
C ALA A 7 -60.69 9.70 -27.35
N ALA A 8 -61.12 8.50 -27.75
CA ALA A 8 -60.80 7.25 -27.04
C ALA A 8 -59.29 6.95 -27.04
N LEU A 9 -58.60 7.15 -28.17
CA LEU A 9 -57.14 7.01 -28.26
C LEU A 9 -56.40 8.01 -27.38
N LEU A 10 -56.88 9.25 -27.29
CA LEU A 10 -56.28 10.29 -26.44
C LEU A 10 -56.45 9.97 -24.95
N VAL A 11 -57.63 9.49 -24.54
CA VAL A 11 -57.88 9.06 -23.15
C VAL A 11 -57.04 7.84 -22.79
N LEU A 12 -56.89 6.87 -23.69
CA LEU A 12 -56.01 5.71 -23.48
C LEU A 12 -54.53 6.13 -23.38
N ALA A 13 -54.08 7.10 -24.18
CA ALA A 13 -52.72 7.62 -24.11
C ALA A 13 -52.46 8.39 -22.80
N LEU A 14 -53.40 9.24 -22.36
CA LEU A 14 -53.30 10.00 -21.11
C LEU A 14 -53.44 9.12 -19.86
N ALA A 15 -54.31 8.11 -19.90
CA ALA A 15 -54.41 7.12 -18.83
C ALA A 15 -53.15 6.25 -18.76
N GLY A 16 -52.55 5.93 -19.91
CA GLY A 16 -51.28 5.22 -20.00
C GLY A 16 -50.10 6.01 -19.44
N SER A 17 -50.02 7.33 -19.68
CA SER A 17 -48.97 8.18 -19.11
C SER A 17 -49.14 8.36 -17.60
N ALA A 18 -50.36 8.64 -17.12
CA ALA A 18 -50.63 8.79 -15.69
C ALA A 18 -50.36 7.48 -14.90
N PHE A 19 -50.65 6.32 -15.50
CA PHE A 19 -50.29 5.03 -14.90
C PHE A 19 -48.78 4.79 -14.88
N ALA A 20 -48.06 5.20 -15.92
CA ALA A 20 -46.60 5.07 -15.97
C ALA A 20 -45.92 5.93 -14.88
N ASP A 21 -46.41 7.15 -14.67
CA ASP A 21 -45.90 8.08 -13.65
C ASP A 21 -46.12 7.52 -12.23
N ASP A 22 -47.29 6.94 -11.93
CA ASP A 22 -47.57 6.33 -10.61
C ASP A 22 -46.67 5.11 -10.33
N VAL A 23 -46.44 4.24 -11.31
CA VAL A 23 -45.57 3.06 -11.13
C VAL A 23 -44.11 3.49 -10.90
N GLU A 24 -43.65 4.52 -11.59
CA GLU A 24 -42.30 5.11 -11.41
C GLU A 24 -42.14 5.75 -10.03
N ASP A 25 -43.13 6.52 -9.57
CA ASP A 25 -43.12 7.13 -8.23
C ASP A 25 -43.09 6.09 -7.11
N ARG A 26 -43.86 5.01 -7.25
CA ARG A 26 -43.86 3.88 -6.30
C ARG A 26 -42.53 3.13 -6.30
N PHE A 27 -41.92 2.93 -7.46
CA PHE A 27 -40.57 2.35 -7.58
C PHE A 27 -39.54 3.21 -6.82
N HIS A 28 -39.49 4.53 -7.08
CA HIS A 28 -38.56 5.42 -6.40
C HIS A 28 -38.84 5.54 -4.89
N ALA A 29 -40.10 5.40 -4.47
CA ALA A 29 -40.44 5.31 -3.05
C ALA A 29 -39.86 4.03 -2.41
N ALA A 30 -39.95 2.89 -3.09
CA ALA A 30 -39.34 1.64 -2.64
C ALA A 30 -37.80 1.74 -2.61
N GLU A 31 -37.19 2.37 -3.61
CA GLU A 31 -35.74 2.61 -3.66
C GLU A 31 -35.26 3.46 -2.47
N ARG A 32 -35.97 4.55 -2.13
CA ARG A 32 -35.66 5.38 -0.95
C ARG A 32 -35.75 4.59 0.36
N ARG A 33 -36.72 3.68 0.48
CA ARG A 33 -36.87 2.81 1.66
C ARG A 33 -35.74 1.78 1.73
N ALA A 34 -35.37 1.17 0.62
CA ALA A 34 -34.23 0.26 0.53
C ALA A 34 -32.91 0.95 0.91
N ALA A 35 -32.70 2.20 0.50
CA ALA A 35 -31.56 3.01 0.93
C ALA A 35 -31.54 3.28 2.45
N ALA A 36 -32.69 3.21 3.12
CA ALA A 36 -32.81 3.27 4.58
C ALA A 36 -32.68 1.88 5.26
N GLY A 37 -32.37 0.83 4.50
CA GLY A 37 -32.22 -0.55 4.99
C GLY A 37 -33.46 -1.44 4.83
N GLU A 38 -34.56 -0.93 4.28
CA GLU A 38 -35.81 -1.68 4.09
C GLU A 38 -35.87 -2.35 2.71
N LEU A 39 -34.98 -3.32 2.46
CA LEU A 39 -34.86 -4.01 1.17
C LEU A 39 -36.16 -4.72 0.73
N ASP A 40 -36.94 -5.21 1.70
CA ASP A 40 -38.22 -5.90 1.46
C ASP A 40 -39.19 -5.05 0.62
N ALA A 41 -39.08 -3.72 0.65
CA ALA A 41 -39.93 -2.82 -0.14
C ALA A 41 -39.69 -2.98 -1.65
N LEU A 42 -38.44 -3.12 -2.09
CA LEU A 42 -38.11 -3.35 -3.50
C LEU A 42 -38.51 -4.76 -3.95
N GLU A 43 -38.29 -5.78 -3.12
CA GLU A 43 -38.72 -7.14 -3.43
C GLU A 43 -40.25 -7.29 -3.46
N ALA A 44 -40.97 -6.54 -2.61
CA ALA A 44 -42.42 -6.48 -2.66
C ALA A 44 -42.90 -5.86 -3.97
N PHE A 45 -42.27 -4.76 -4.40
CA PHE A 45 -42.57 -4.11 -5.67
C PHE A 45 -42.25 -5.03 -6.86
N GLY A 46 -41.10 -5.72 -6.86
CA GLY A 46 -40.71 -6.66 -7.91
C GLY A 46 -41.66 -7.88 -8.06
N ARG A 47 -42.43 -8.21 -7.02
CA ARG A 47 -43.47 -9.26 -7.06
C ARG A 47 -44.79 -8.79 -7.65
N GLU A 48 -44.99 -7.48 -7.86
CA GLU A 48 -46.24 -6.96 -8.41
C GLU A 48 -46.53 -7.52 -9.81
N ARG A 49 -47.81 -7.55 -10.15
CA ARG A 49 -48.32 -8.00 -11.46
C ARG A 49 -49.31 -6.96 -11.98
N PRO A 50 -49.30 -6.62 -13.29
CA PRO A 50 -48.48 -7.22 -14.36
C PRO A 50 -46.98 -6.85 -14.27
N ILE A 51 -46.12 -7.69 -14.87
CA ILE A 51 -44.67 -7.41 -14.95
C ILE A 51 -44.47 -6.18 -15.84
N THR A 52 -43.66 -5.23 -15.36
CA THR A 52 -43.26 -4.02 -16.07
C THR A 52 -41.74 -3.86 -16.04
N ARG A 53 -41.18 -2.92 -16.81
CA ARG A 53 -39.74 -2.60 -16.72
C ARG A 53 -39.30 -2.28 -15.28
N TRP A 54 -40.18 -1.62 -14.50
CA TRP A 54 -39.90 -1.19 -13.15
C TRP A 54 -39.88 -2.36 -12.15
N THR A 55 -40.67 -3.42 -12.39
CA THR A 55 -40.62 -4.62 -11.55
C THR A 55 -39.33 -5.41 -11.77
N ASP A 56 -38.81 -5.42 -13.00
CA ASP A 56 -37.51 -6.03 -13.32
C ASP A 56 -36.35 -5.21 -12.69
N ASP A 57 -36.39 -3.89 -12.86
CA ASP A 57 -35.41 -2.98 -12.28
C ASP A 57 -35.40 -3.06 -10.74
N ALA A 58 -36.56 -3.26 -10.10
CA ALA A 58 -36.66 -3.42 -8.65
C ALA A 58 -35.87 -4.61 -8.12
N TRP A 59 -35.91 -5.77 -8.79
CA TRP A 59 -35.10 -6.92 -8.42
C TRP A 59 -33.60 -6.66 -8.61
N ALA A 60 -33.22 -6.00 -9.71
CA ALA A 60 -31.82 -5.66 -9.96
C ALA A 60 -31.27 -4.64 -8.93
N VAL A 61 -32.09 -3.69 -8.51
CA VAL A 61 -31.73 -2.70 -7.48
C VAL A 61 -31.70 -3.35 -6.09
N ALA A 62 -32.65 -4.23 -5.76
CA ALA A 62 -32.66 -5.00 -4.52
C ALA A 62 -31.38 -5.83 -4.38
N ALA A 63 -30.98 -6.55 -5.43
CA ALA A 63 -29.75 -7.33 -5.45
C ALA A 63 -28.50 -6.48 -5.17
N ARG A 64 -28.42 -5.28 -5.74
CA ARG A 64 -27.29 -4.35 -5.52
C ARG A 64 -27.22 -3.86 -4.09
N PHE A 65 -28.36 -3.48 -3.51
CA PHE A 65 -28.39 -3.06 -2.11
C PHE A 65 -28.08 -4.23 -1.15
N ALA A 66 -28.58 -5.43 -1.44
CA ALA A 66 -28.23 -6.64 -0.69
C ALA A 66 -26.72 -6.93 -0.74
N GLU A 67 -26.10 -6.81 -1.93
CA GLU A 67 -24.65 -6.92 -2.07
C GLU A 67 -23.88 -5.86 -1.28
N GLN A 68 -24.32 -4.60 -1.32
CA GLN A 68 -23.71 -3.52 -0.52
C GLN A 68 -23.84 -3.78 0.99
N ALA A 69 -24.96 -4.36 1.42
CA ALA A 69 -25.19 -4.81 2.79
C ALA A 69 -24.45 -6.12 3.13
N ARG A 70 -23.72 -6.72 2.18
CA ARG A 70 -23.01 -8.00 2.29
C ARG A 70 -23.92 -9.21 2.53
N ASP A 71 -25.20 -9.09 2.18
CA ASP A 71 -26.16 -10.20 2.15
C ASP A 71 -26.13 -10.87 0.77
N PHE A 72 -25.09 -11.69 0.56
CA PHE A 72 -24.86 -12.36 -0.72
C PHE A 72 -25.91 -13.42 -1.04
N GLU A 73 -26.55 -14.02 -0.03
CA GLU A 73 -27.63 -14.98 -0.25
C GLU A 73 -28.82 -14.30 -0.91
N ARG A 74 -29.24 -13.16 -0.32
CA ARG A 74 -30.32 -12.34 -0.84
C ARG A 74 -29.99 -11.77 -2.21
N ALA A 75 -28.76 -11.28 -2.41
CA ALA A 75 -28.32 -10.77 -3.71
C ALA A 75 -28.39 -11.84 -4.82
N GLN A 76 -27.98 -13.08 -4.55
CA GLN A 76 -28.08 -14.17 -5.53
C GLN A 76 -29.54 -14.48 -5.87
N ARG A 77 -30.40 -14.60 -4.86
CA ARG A 77 -31.84 -14.87 -5.04
C ARG A 77 -32.50 -13.79 -5.88
N ASP A 78 -32.20 -12.52 -5.63
CA ASP A 78 -32.81 -11.40 -6.34
C ASP A 78 -32.33 -11.33 -7.81
N LEU A 79 -31.05 -11.65 -8.08
CA LEU A 79 -30.54 -11.78 -9.45
C LEU A 79 -31.18 -12.96 -10.20
N GLU A 80 -31.45 -14.06 -9.52
CA GLU A 80 -32.20 -15.18 -10.10
C GLU A 80 -33.63 -14.77 -10.46
N GLN A 81 -34.27 -13.90 -9.68
CA GLN A 81 -35.57 -13.32 -10.05
C GLN A 81 -35.47 -12.44 -11.29
N VAL A 82 -34.46 -11.56 -11.41
CA VAL A 82 -34.24 -10.78 -12.64
C VAL A 82 -34.12 -11.70 -13.86
N ILE A 83 -33.36 -12.79 -13.74
CA ILE A 83 -33.17 -13.76 -14.82
C ILE A 83 -34.47 -14.49 -15.18
N ALA A 84 -35.33 -14.75 -14.20
CA ALA A 84 -36.59 -15.46 -14.40
C ALA A 84 -37.72 -14.58 -14.97
N THR A 85 -37.76 -13.29 -14.62
CA THR A 85 -38.88 -12.41 -14.99
C THR A 85 -38.58 -11.47 -16.14
N SER A 86 -37.31 -11.08 -16.35
CA SER A 86 -37.02 -10.00 -17.28
C SER A 86 -37.05 -10.41 -18.75
N SER A 87 -37.63 -9.54 -19.58
CA SER A 87 -37.63 -9.68 -21.03
C SER A 87 -36.53 -8.87 -21.73
N ASP A 88 -35.75 -8.05 -21.00
CA ASP A 88 -34.65 -7.27 -21.58
C ASP A 88 -33.35 -8.09 -21.61
N GLU A 89 -32.85 -8.39 -22.82
CA GLU A 89 -31.60 -9.11 -23.02
C GLU A 89 -30.37 -8.45 -22.38
N THR A 90 -30.37 -7.12 -22.26
CA THR A 90 -29.27 -6.38 -21.64
C THR A 90 -29.28 -6.57 -20.12
N ALA A 91 -30.44 -6.40 -19.49
CA ALA A 91 -30.64 -6.69 -18.07
C ALA A 91 -30.31 -8.15 -17.73
N LEU A 92 -30.81 -9.12 -18.51
CA LEU A 92 -30.53 -10.54 -18.33
C LEU A 92 -29.03 -10.86 -18.39
N ARG A 93 -28.30 -10.30 -19.35
CA ARG A 93 -26.86 -10.49 -19.48
C ARG A 93 -26.11 -9.93 -18.28
N ARG A 94 -26.48 -8.73 -17.83
CA ARG A 94 -25.88 -8.10 -16.65
C ARG A 94 -26.13 -8.94 -15.41
N ALA A 95 -27.38 -9.35 -15.18
CA ALA A 95 -27.75 -10.17 -14.03
C ALA A 95 -27.01 -11.51 -13.99
N ARG A 96 -26.85 -12.17 -15.15
CA ARG A 96 -26.05 -13.41 -15.26
C ARG A 96 -24.58 -13.18 -14.90
N ASN A 97 -23.98 -12.11 -15.42
CA ASN A 97 -22.59 -11.77 -15.12
C ASN A 97 -22.40 -11.44 -13.64
N ASP A 98 -23.32 -10.69 -13.03
CA ASP A 98 -23.28 -10.36 -11.60
C ASP A 98 -23.48 -11.60 -10.73
N LEU A 99 -24.41 -12.50 -11.11
CA LEU A 99 -24.63 -13.75 -10.40
C LEU A 99 -23.42 -14.69 -10.49
N GLU A 100 -22.81 -14.81 -11.67
CA GLU A 100 -21.58 -15.58 -11.87
C GLU A 100 -20.43 -15.01 -11.03
N ARG A 101 -20.29 -13.69 -11.01
CA ARG A 101 -19.29 -12.99 -10.19
C ARG A 101 -19.50 -13.26 -8.70
N ILE A 102 -20.72 -13.20 -8.18
CA ILE A 102 -21.00 -13.50 -6.77
C ILE A 102 -20.72 -14.97 -6.47
N ARG A 103 -21.22 -15.89 -7.30
CA ARG A 103 -21.01 -17.34 -7.12
C ARG A 103 -19.54 -17.74 -7.16
N ALA A 104 -18.70 -17.03 -7.92
CA ALA A 104 -17.26 -17.27 -7.98
C ALA A 104 -16.58 -17.14 -6.61
N PHE A 105 -17.08 -16.28 -5.70
CA PHE A 105 -16.52 -16.13 -4.37
C PHE A 105 -17.40 -16.63 -3.23
N ALA A 106 -18.72 -16.58 -3.38
CA ALA A 106 -19.66 -17.00 -2.36
C ALA A 106 -20.08 -18.48 -2.50
N GLY A 107 -19.65 -19.13 -3.58
CA GLY A 107 -20.02 -20.50 -3.93
C GLY A 107 -21.34 -20.57 -4.69
N SER A 108 -21.51 -21.60 -5.51
CA SER A 108 -22.73 -21.82 -6.31
C SER A 108 -23.97 -22.11 -5.47
N ALA A 109 -23.79 -22.66 -4.27
CA ALA A 109 -24.86 -22.95 -3.31
C ALA A 109 -24.84 -21.99 -2.10
N GLY A 110 -24.08 -20.88 -2.20
CA GLY A 110 -23.95 -19.91 -1.11
C GLY A 110 -23.18 -20.42 0.12
N GLN A 111 -22.47 -21.55 0.01
CA GLN A 111 -21.76 -22.15 1.15
C GLN A 111 -20.66 -21.24 1.75
N TRP A 112 -20.25 -20.19 1.03
CA TRP A 112 -19.29 -19.19 1.49
C TRP A 112 -19.89 -17.81 1.74
N ASN A 113 -21.22 -17.66 1.75
CA ASN A 113 -21.89 -16.35 1.94
C ASN A 113 -21.42 -15.66 3.23
N ALA A 114 -21.46 -16.38 4.37
CA ALA A 114 -21.04 -15.84 5.66
C ALA A 114 -19.54 -15.49 5.69
N THR A 115 -18.69 -16.36 5.14
CA THR A 115 -17.23 -16.14 5.05
C THR A 115 -16.91 -14.93 4.17
N ALA A 116 -17.60 -14.78 3.04
CA ALA A 116 -17.45 -13.63 2.16
C ALA A 116 -17.92 -12.33 2.82
N ALA A 117 -19.02 -12.35 3.58
CA ALA A 117 -19.51 -11.18 4.31
C ALA A 117 -18.52 -10.74 5.39
N ALA A 118 -18.02 -11.68 6.19
CA ALA A 118 -16.99 -11.43 7.19
C ALA A 118 -15.69 -10.89 6.57
N HIS A 119 -15.28 -11.44 5.42
CA HIS A 119 -14.12 -10.94 4.67
C HIS A 119 -14.30 -9.48 4.26
N GLU A 120 -15.40 -9.13 3.58
CA GLU A 120 -15.65 -7.75 3.13
C GLU A 120 -15.80 -6.77 4.32
N GLU A 121 -16.34 -7.22 5.45
CA GLU A 121 -16.38 -6.44 6.67
C GLU A 121 -15.00 -6.13 7.23
N LEU A 122 -14.15 -7.15 7.37
CA LEU A 122 -12.80 -6.97 7.91
C LEU A 122 -11.92 -6.13 6.98
N VAL A 123 -12.06 -6.27 5.66
CA VAL A 123 -11.35 -5.42 4.69
C VAL A 123 -11.80 -3.97 4.79
N ALA A 124 -13.10 -3.72 4.91
CA ALA A 124 -13.62 -2.36 5.09
C ALA A 124 -13.14 -1.73 6.41
N LYS A 125 -13.06 -2.50 7.50
CA LYS A 125 -12.48 -2.02 8.76
C LYS A 125 -10.99 -1.72 8.60
N LEU A 126 -10.24 -2.58 7.91
CA LEU A 126 -8.81 -2.40 7.67
C LEU A 126 -8.50 -1.13 6.86
N THR A 127 -9.39 -0.70 5.97
CA THR A 127 -9.24 0.53 5.18
C THR A 127 -9.83 1.77 5.85
N GLY A 128 -10.89 1.61 6.65
CA GLY A 128 -11.63 2.71 7.26
C GLY A 128 -11.15 3.14 8.64
N GLU A 129 -10.60 2.24 9.46
CA GLU A 129 -10.20 2.57 10.83
C GLU A 129 -8.84 3.28 10.90
N ARG A 130 -8.83 4.45 11.57
CA ARG A 130 -7.60 5.06 12.07
C ARG A 130 -7.26 4.40 13.41
N GLY A 131 -6.49 3.32 13.38
CA GLY A 131 -6.14 2.55 14.56
C GLY A 131 -5.05 1.50 14.30
N ASP A 132 -4.76 0.70 15.32
CA ASP A 132 -3.85 -0.45 15.20
C ASP A 132 -4.49 -1.57 14.36
N PRO A 133 -3.97 -1.88 13.15
CA PRO A 133 -4.59 -2.86 12.27
C PRO A 133 -4.36 -4.31 12.72
N ARG A 134 -3.50 -4.57 13.71
CA ARG A 134 -3.08 -5.93 14.12
C ARG A 134 -4.24 -6.80 14.56
N GLY A 135 -5.23 -6.21 15.25
CA GLY A 135 -6.44 -6.93 15.68
C GLY A 135 -7.28 -7.42 14.50
N ILE A 136 -7.48 -6.56 13.49
CA ILE A 136 -8.24 -6.90 12.27
C ILE A 136 -7.46 -7.91 11.43
N LEU A 137 -6.13 -7.74 11.29
CA LEU A 137 -5.28 -8.71 10.61
C LEU A 137 -5.36 -10.08 11.27
N GLY A 138 -5.33 -10.17 12.61
CA GLY A 138 -5.52 -11.42 13.34
C GLY A 138 -6.88 -12.08 13.06
N GLN A 139 -7.95 -11.30 12.92
CA GLN A 139 -9.27 -11.81 12.55
C GLN A 139 -9.31 -12.33 11.10
N LEU A 140 -8.69 -11.63 10.15
CA LEU A 140 -8.54 -12.11 8.77
C LEU A 140 -7.74 -13.42 8.70
N GLU A 141 -6.67 -13.53 9.50
CA GLU A 141 -5.90 -14.78 9.58
C GLU A 141 -6.72 -15.95 10.10
N ALA A 142 -7.53 -15.73 11.13
CA ALA A 142 -8.45 -16.74 11.66
C ALA A 142 -9.48 -17.16 10.60
N LEU A 143 -10.10 -16.19 9.93
CA LEU A 143 -11.06 -16.44 8.85
C LEU A 143 -10.50 -17.37 7.77
N VAL A 144 -9.28 -17.09 7.29
CA VAL A 144 -8.61 -17.93 6.27
C VAL A 144 -8.24 -19.31 6.82
N ARG A 145 -7.79 -19.39 8.07
CA ARG A 145 -7.40 -20.66 8.70
C ARG A 145 -8.60 -21.59 8.90
N ASP A 146 -9.73 -21.03 9.29
CA ASP A 146 -10.97 -21.76 9.57
C ASP A 146 -11.70 -22.16 8.27
N ASN A 147 -11.37 -21.51 7.14
CA ASN A 147 -12.02 -21.72 5.84
C ASN A 147 -10.98 -21.97 4.72
N PRO A 148 -10.19 -23.06 4.76
CA PRO A 148 -9.09 -23.29 3.82
C PRO A 148 -9.54 -23.49 2.36
N ALA A 149 -10.80 -23.91 2.14
CA ALA A 149 -11.36 -24.10 0.80
C ALA A 149 -12.10 -22.84 0.26
N TYR A 150 -12.04 -21.71 0.98
CA TYR A 150 -12.66 -20.46 0.55
C TYR A 150 -12.02 -19.97 -0.76
N PRO A 151 -12.79 -19.73 -1.85
CA PRO A 151 -12.22 -19.41 -3.16
C PRO A 151 -11.33 -18.15 -3.18
N ARG A 152 -11.63 -17.16 -2.34
CA ARG A 152 -10.84 -15.92 -2.21
C ARG A 152 -9.75 -16.01 -1.14
N ALA A 153 -9.48 -17.18 -0.55
CA ALA A 153 -8.42 -17.32 0.44
C ALA A 153 -7.06 -16.78 -0.07
N PRO A 154 -6.59 -17.06 -1.30
CA PRO A 154 -5.30 -16.53 -1.78
C PRO A 154 -5.24 -15.00 -1.80
N ILE A 155 -6.30 -14.33 -2.29
CA ILE A 155 -6.32 -12.86 -2.33
C ILE A 155 -6.39 -12.25 -0.92
N VAL A 156 -7.08 -12.90 0.02
CA VAL A 156 -7.09 -12.50 1.44
C VAL A 156 -5.68 -12.65 2.04
N MET A 157 -4.98 -13.75 1.76
CA MET A 157 -3.61 -13.97 2.25
C MET A 157 -2.65 -12.89 1.74
N ILE A 158 -2.77 -12.45 0.48
CA ILE A 158 -2.00 -11.34 -0.07
C ILE A 158 -2.33 -10.02 0.68
N ALA A 159 -3.60 -9.75 0.94
CA ALA A 159 -4.02 -8.56 1.69
C ALA A 159 -3.49 -8.58 3.15
N ILE A 160 -3.56 -9.73 3.82
CA ILE A 160 -2.99 -9.96 5.15
C ILE A 160 -1.48 -9.68 5.12
N ALA A 161 -0.77 -10.20 4.12
CA ALA A 161 0.67 -10.00 4.00
C ALA A 161 1.04 -8.52 3.86
N HIS A 162 0.32 -7.77 3.01
CA HIS A 162 0.52 -6.32 2.89
C HIS A 162 0.20 -5.58 4.20
N GLY A 163 -0.77 -6.05 4.98
CA GLY A 163 -1.04 -5.53 6.32
C GLY A 163 0.16 -5.70 7.25
N TRP A 164 0.67 -6.93 7.37
CA TRP A 164 1.82 -7.23 8.23
C TRP A 164 3.11 -6.56 7.76
N GLU A 165 3.31 -6.40 6.47
CA GLU A 165 4.44 -5.65 5.93
C GLU A 165 4.42 -4.19 6.40
N ARG A 166 3.25 -3.53 6.37
CA ARG A 166 3.11 -2.15 6.87
C ARG A 166 3.42 -2.05 8.37
N GLU A 167 3.13 -3.10 9.12
CA GLU A 167 3.45 -3.22 10.55
C GLU A 167 4.91 -3.58 10.83
N GLY A 168 5.72 -3.81 9.80
CA GLY A 168 7.13 -4.22 9.93
C GLY A 168 7.33 -5.72 10.23
N GLU A 169 6.28 -6.52 10.22
CA GLU A 169 6.30 -7.96 10.49
C GLU A 169 6.62 -8.74 9.20
N VAL A 170 7.83 -8.54 8.69
CA VAL A 170 8.32 -9.04 7.39
C VAL A 170 8.14 -10.55 7.25
N GLU A 171 8.57 -11.32 8.25
CA GLU A 171 8.52 -12.78 8.14
C GLU A 171 7.09 -13.32 8.13
N ARG A 172 6.20 -12.68 8.88
CA ARG A 172 4.79 -13.01 8.88
C ARG A 172 4.18 -12.71 7.52
N ALA A 173 4.50 -11.55 6.93
CA ALA A 173 4.08 -11.19 5.57
C ALA A 173 4.60 -12.20 4.54
N ALA A 174 5.90 -12.54 4.57
CA ALA A 174 6.50 -13.52 3.67
C ALA A 174 5.85 -14.91 3.80
N SER A 175 5.53 -15.34 5.03
CA SER A 175 4.86 -16.62 5.27
C SER A 175 3.47 -16.68 4.64
N TRP A 176 2.71 -15.58 4.68
CA TRP A 176 1.40 -15.49 4.07
C TRP A 176 1.47 -15.44 2.55
N LEU A 177 2.43 -14.71 1.97
CA LEU A 177 2.65 -14.69 0.52
C LEU A 177 3.07 -16.07 -0.02
N ARG A 178 3.93 -16.80 0.70
CA ARG A 178 4.28 -18.18 0.36
C ARG A 178 3.05 -19.08 0.35
N ARG A 179 2.23 -19.02 1.41
CA ARG A 179 0.96 -19.78 1.46
C ARG A 179 0.03 -19.41 0.31
N ALA A 180 -0.15 -18.12 0.04
CA ALA A 180 -1.03 -17.65 -1.04
C ALA A 180 -0.56 -18.15 -2.42
N ARG A 181 0.75 -18.17 -2.65
CA ARG A 181 1.35 -18.75 -3.86
C ARG A 181 1.07 -20.25 -3.95
N ASP A 182 1.28 -20.98 -2.85
CA ASP A 182 1.17 -22.43 -2.82
C ASP A 182 -0.30 -22.91 -3.00
N VAL A 183 -1.28 -22.18 -2.43
CA VAL A 183 -2.71 -22.50 -2.59
C VAL A 183 -3.37 -21.83 -3.79
N GLY A 184 -2.81 -20.74 -4.28
CA GLY A 184 -3.38 -19.95 -5.37
C GLY A 184 -3.27 -20.63 -6.74
N THR A 185 -4.11 -20.17 -7.67
CA THR A 185 -4.11 -20.64 -9.07
C THR A 185 -3.98 -19.48 -10.03
N GLY A 186 -3.31 -19.72 -11.17
CA GLY A 186 -3.19 -18.74 -12.25
C GLY A 186 -2.68 -17.38 -11.77
N ILE A 187 -3.52 -16.35 -11.93
CA ILE A 187 -3.18 -14.95 -11.62
C ILE A 187 -2.83 -14.74 -10.14
N ASP A 188 -3.53 -15.38 -9.21
CA ASP A 188 -3.29 -15.16 -7.78
C ASP A 188 -1.95 -15.73 -7.31
N ARG A 189 -1.58 -16.91 -7.85
CA ARG A 189 -0.26 -17.52 -7.60
C ARG A 189 0.86 -16.62 -8.07
N GLU A 190 0.75 -16.15 -9.31
CA GLU A 190 1.76 -15.28 -9.92
C GLU A 190 1.86 -13.94 -9.18
N ARG A 191 0.70 -13.36 -8.79
CA ARG A 191 0.66 -12.14 -7.98
C ARG A 191 1.34 -12.34 -6.62
N ALA A 192 1.04 -13.43 -5.91
CA ALA A 192 1.65 -13.73 -4.62
C ALA A 192 3.17 -13.94 -4.74
N ALA A 193 3.63 -14.65 -5.77
CA ALA A 193 5.07 -14.82 -6.03
C ALA A 193 5.76 -13.48 -6.34
N ALA A 194 5.09 -12.59 -7.09
CA ALA A 194 5.64 -11.29 -7.44
C ALA A 194 5.71 -10.36 -6.23
N ASP A 195 4.68 -10.37 -5.38
CA ASP A 195 4.65 -9.60 -4.14
C ASP A 195 5.69 -10.14 -3.14
N LEU A 196 5.93 -11.46 -3.10
CA LEU A 196 7.00 -12.06 -2.30
C LEU A 196 8.39 -11.61 -2.77
N ALA A 197 8.64 -11.61 -4.08
CA ALA A 197 9.90 -11.10 -4.64
C ALA A 197 10.10 -9.60 -4.30
N ARG A 198 9.04 -8.79 -4.42
CA ARG A 198 9.09 -7.36 -4.06
C ARG A 198 9.40 -7.15 -2.58
N LEU A 199 8.77 -7.93 -1.70
CA LEU A 199 9.05 -7.89 -0.26
C LEU A 199 10.53 -8.13 0.01
N TYR A 200 11.11 -9.22 -0.51
CA TYR A 200 12.52 -9.53 -0.31
C TYR A 200 13.48 -8.51 -0.94
N ILE A 201 13.13 -7.94 -2.10
CA ILE A 201 13.90 -6.83 -2.70
C ILE A 201 13.92 -5.62 -1.76
N ARG A 202 12.78 -5.24 -1.17
CA ARG A 202 12.68 -4.12 -0.20
C ARG A 202 13.48 -4.40 1.07
N GLU A 203 13.39 -5.62 1.58
CA GLU A 203 14.12 -6.09 2.77
C GLU A 203 15.61 -6.37 2.52
N ARG A 204 16.05 -6.27 1.25
CA ARG A 204 17.42 -6.54 0.80
C ARG A 204 17.87 -7.98 1.07
N ASP A 205 16.94 -8.91 1.15
CA ASP A 205 17.23 -10.35 1.13
C ASP A 205 17.42 -10.79 -0.32
N ILE A 206 18.65 -10.67 -0.79
CA ILE A 206 19.00 -10.90 -2.19
C ILE A 206 18.79 -12.36 -2.59
N ALA A 207 19.11 -13.30 -1.69
CA ALA A 207 19.01 -14.72 -1.98
C ALA A 207 17.55 -15.15 -2.10
N GLU A 208 16.71 -14.74 -1.15
CA GLU A 208 15.27 -15.05 -1.17
C GLU A 208 14.55 -14.32 -2.32
N ALA A 209 14.96 -13.10 -2.66
CA ALA A 209 14.44 -12.40 -3.83
C ALA A 209 14.74 -13.13 -5.14
N GLU A 210 15.96 -13.67 -5.31
CA GLU A 210 16.32 -14.48 -6.48
C GLU A 210 15.51 -15.77 -6.55
N ALA A 211 15.34 -16.47 -5.42
CA ALA A 211 14.54 -17.67 -5.34
C ALA A 211 13.07 -17.39 -5.70
N ALA A 212 12.49 -16.31 -5.18
CA ALA A 212 11.13 -15.88 -5.51
C ALA A 212 10.99 -15.50 -6.99
N LEU A 213 11.98 -14.81 -7.58
CA LEU A 213 11.99 -14.47 -9.01
C LEU A 213 12.13 -15.67 -9.93
N ALA A 214 12.85 -16.71 -9.51
CA ALA A 214 12.97 -17.95 -10.27
C ALA A 214 11.66 -18.74 -10.32
N ALA A 215 10.76 -18.49 -9.37
CA ALA A 215 9.44 -19.14 -9.30
C ALA A 215 8.33 -18.41 -10.08
N LEU A 216 8.63 -17.29 -10.75
CA LEU A 216 7.66 -16.53 -11.56
C LEU A 216 7.55 -17.09 -12.98
N ASP A 217 6.31 -17.30 -13.43
CA ASP A 217 6.01 -17.76 -14.79
C ASP A 217 6.01 -16.60 -15.80
N ASP A 218 5.60 -15.39 -15.40
CA ASP A 218 5.56 -14.20 -16.25
C ASP A 218 6.98 -13.63 -16.43
N ARG A 219 7.58 -13.94 -17.59
CA ARG A 219 8.91 -13.46 -17.97
C ARG A 219 9.03 -11.94 -18.01
N ARG A 220 7.98 -11.21 -18.38
CA ARG A 220 8.01 -9.73 -18.45
C ARG A 220 8.03 -9.15 -17.05
N LEU A 221 7.16 -9.66 -16.17
CA LEU A 221 7.13 -9.26 -14.77
C LEU A 221 8.46 -9.60 -14.07
N ALA A 222 8.99 -10.82 -14.28
CA ALA A 222 10.27 -11.24 -13.74
C ALA A 222 11.43 -10.36 -14.26
N ALA A 223 11.45 -9.98 -15.54
CA ALA A 223 12.46 -9.08 -16.09
C ALA A 223 12.43 -7.70 -15.42
N LYS A 224 11.23 -7.13 -15.20
CA LYS A 224 11.07 -5.87 -14.47
C LYS A 224 11.64 -5.96 -13.04
N LEU A 225 11.24 -6.99 -12.30
CA LEU A 225 11.70 -7.19 -10.92
C LEU A 225 13.21 -7.51 -10.83
N ARG A 226 13.82 -8.11 -11.86
CA ARG A 226 15.28 -8.27 -11.93
C ARG A 226 16.02 -6.94 -12.02
N ILE A 227 15.45 -5.93 -12.67
CA ILE A 227 16.03 -4.57 -12.70
C ILE A 227 15.97 -3.95 -11.30
N ASP A 228 14.84 -4.12 -10.61
CA ASP A 228 14.67 -3.66 -9.23
C ASP A 228 15.66 -4.37 -8.29
N LEU A 229 15.82 -5.69 -8.42
CA LEU A 229 16.80 -6.47 -7.67
C LEU A 229 18.24 -6.04 -7.97
N ALA A 230 18.61 -5.83 -9.24
CA ALA A 230 19.94 -5.36 -9.62
C ALA A 230 20.23 -3.99 -9.00
N SER A 231 19.22 -3.11 -8.95
CA SER A 231 19.31 -1.81 -8.28
C SER A 231 19.52 -1.96 -6.77
N ALA A 232 18.81 -2.88 -6.11
CA ALA A 232 18.98 -3.18 -4.69
C ALA A 232 20.37 -3.78 -4.37
N LYS A 233 20.89 -4.67 -5.22
CA LYS A 233 22.25 -5.20 -5.13
C LYS A 233 23.28 -4.09 -5.24
N TRP A 234 23.16 -3.24 -6.26
CA TRP A 234 24.06 -2.11 -6.47
C TRP A 234 24.12 -1.18 -5.26
N ARG A 235 22.96 -0.82 -4.69
CA ARG A 235 22.90 0.00 -3.47
C ARG A 235 23.55 -0.68 -2.27
N THR A 236 23.39 -1.99 -2.13
CA THR A 236 24.04 -2.76 -1.06
C THR A 236 25.56 -2.72 -1.20
N HIS A 237 26.10 -2.92 -2.41
CA HIS A 237 27.53 -2.79 -2.68
C HIS A 237 28.03 -1.36 -2.46
N LEU A 238 27.29 -0.35 -2.94
CA LEU A 238 27.62 1.05 -2.74
C LEU A 238 27.66 1.41 -1.25
N ARG A 239 26.72 0.92 -0.45
CA ARG A 239 26.70 1.08 1.01
C ARG A 239 27.96 0.53 1.66
N TRP A 240 28.36 -0.69 1.31
CA TRP A 240 29.61 -1.28 1.80
C TRP A 240 30.85 -0.50 1.35
N ALA A 241 30.89 -0.06 0.09
CA ALA A 241 31.97 0.76 -0.43
C ALA A 241 32.08 2.10 0.31
N LEU A 242 30.96 2.75 0.62
CA LEU A 242 30.93 4.00 1.38
C LEU A 242 31.33 3.80 2.85
N TRP A 243 30.92 2.70 3.49
CA TRP A 243 31.41 2.36 4.83
C TRP A 243 32.92 2.10 4.84
N ALA A 244 33.44 1.36 3.86
CA ALA A 244 34.87 1.15 3.70
C ALA A 244 35.62 2.47 3.48
N LEU A 245 35.08 3.35 2.63
CA LEU A 245 35.62 4.68 2.39
C LEU A 245 35.67 5.52 3.67
N LEU A 246 34.59 5.57 4.44
CA LEU A 246 34.54 6.28 5.72
C LEU A 246 35.53 5.70 6.74
N ALA A 247 35.66 4.37 6.80
CA ALA A 247 36.64 3.71 7.67
C ALA A 247 38.08 4.08 7.28
N VAL A 248 38.40 4.13 5.98
CA VAL A 248 39.69 4.58 5.47
C VAL A 248 39.95 6.04 5.83
N LEU A 249 38.98 6.94 5.62
CA LEU A 249 39.11 8.36 5.96
C LEU A 249 39.28 8.57 7.47
N ALA A 250 38.53 7.84 8.30
CA ALA A 250 38.68 7.86 9.75
C ALA A 250 40.07 7.35 10.18
N GLY A 251 40.56 6.28 9.55
CA GLY A 251 41.91 5.75 9.78
C GLY A 251 43.00 6.75 9.41
N LEU A 252 42.89 7.42 8.26
CA LEU A 252 43.81 8.47 7.82
C LEU A 252 43.79 9.68 8.76
N ALA A 253 42.61 10.09 9.23
CA ALA A 253 42.46 11.16 10.20
C ALA A 253 43.12 10.80 11.54
N ALA A 254 42.86 9.59 12.05
CA ALA A 254 43.46 9.09 13.29
C ALA A 254 44.99 8.98 13.18
N PHE A 255 45.50 8.49 12.05
CA PHE A 255 46.94 8.46 11.76
C PHE A 255 47.54 9.87 11.68
N GLY A 256 46.85 10.80 11.00
CA GLY A 256 47.22 12.21 10.91
C GLY A 256 47.32 12.88 12.28
N LEU A 257 46.32 12.65 13.15
CA LEU A 257 46.28 13.15 14.52
C LEU A 257 47.42 12.57 15.37
N ARG A 258 47.64 11.26 15.31
CA ARG A 258 48.76 10.60 16.02
C ARG A 258 50.10 11.18 15.58
N ARG A 259 50.35 11.26 14.27
CA ARG A 259 51.61 11.78 13.72
C ARG A 259 51.80 13.27 14.00
N GLY A 260 50.72 14.05 14.04
CA GLY A 260 50.75 15.47 14.37
C GLY A 260 50.97 15.76 15.86
N SER A 261 50.66 14.81 16.74
CA SER A 261 50.69 14.99 18.20
C SER A 261 51.83 14.22 18.90
N GLY A 262 52.56 13.35 18.17
CA GLY A 262 53.66 12.55 18.69
C GLY A 262 53.23 11.33 19.54
N SER A 263 52.06 11.37 20.17
CA SER A 263 51.50 10.25 20.93
C SER A 263 49.97 10.22 20.88
N TRP A 264 49.37 9.06 21.16
CA TRP A 264 47.90 8.92 21.27
C TRP A 264 47.32 9.73 22.42
N ARG A 265 48.01 9.82 23.57
CA ARG A 265 47.56 10.65 24.70
C ARG A 265 47.48 12.13 24.32
N ALA A 266 48.46 12.63 23.57
CA ALA A 266 48.44 14.01 23.08
C ALA A 266 47.34 14.23 22.03
N ALA A 267 47.12 13.26 21.13
CA ALA A 267 46.02 13.33 20.15
C ALA A 267 44.64 13.39 20.82
N LEU A 268 44.41 12.55 21.85
CA LEU A 268 43.16 12.57 22.62
C LEU A 268 42.97 13.90 23.38
N ARG A 269 44.05 14.47 23.95
CA ARG A 269 43.97 15.80 24.59
C ARG A 269 43.63 16.91 23.61
N ARG A 270 44.09 16.82 22.35
CA ARG A 270 43.68 17.76 21.29
C ARG A 270 42.21 17.60 20.94
N LEU A 271 41.76 16.35 20.75
CA LEU A 271 40.34 16.06 20.52
C LEU A 271 39.45 16.43 21.71
N ALA A 272 39.96 16.54 22.93
CA ALA A 272 39.16 16.95 24.08
C ALA A 272 38.73 18.44 24.02
N LYS A 273 39.40 19.27 23.21
CA LYS A 273 39.06 20.68 23.04
C LYS A 273 38.20 20.85 21.79
N PRO A 274 36.93 21.28 21.90
CA PRO A 274 36.12 21.59 20.73
C PRO A 274 36.72 22.78 19.97
N PRO A 275 36.84 22.69 18.62
CA PRO A 275 37.16 23.86 17.82
C PRO A 275 36.00 24.87 17.87
N ALA A 276 36.30 26.16 17.73
CA ALA A 276 35.33 27.24 17.89
C ALA A 276 34.14 27.07 16.93
N GLU A 277 34.39 26.63 15.70
CA GLU A 277 33.37 26.35 14.70
C GLU A 277 32.32 25.36 15.21
N VAL A 278 32.73 24.29 15.89
CA VAL A 278 31.80 23.29 16.42
C VAL A 278 30.95 23.87 17.56
N ILE A 279 31.52 24.75 18.38
CA ILE A 279 30.77 25.44 19.45
C ILE A 279 29.64 26.30 18.84
N PHE A 280 29.87 26.91 17.67
CA PHE A 280 28.84 27.66 16.94
C PHE A 280 27.85 26.76 16.17
N PHE A 281 28.33 25.68 15.54
CA PHE A 281 27.49 24.81 14.72
C PHE A 281 26.59 23.87 15.52
N ALA A 282 27.05 23.37 16.67
CA ALA A 282 26.31 22.37 17.45
C ALA A 282 24.92 22.87 17.93
N PRO A 283 24.76 24.10 18.43
CA PRO A 283 23.44 24.65 18.78
C PRO A 283 22.50 24.76 17.59
N ILE A 284 23.00 25.18 16.43
CA ILE A 284 22.21 25.29 15.19
C ILE A 284 21.72 23.90 14.77
N ALA A 285 22.63 22.91 14.78
CA ALA A 285 22.29 21.52 14.50
C ALA A 285 21.23 20.98 15.47
N ALA A 286 21.34 21.29 16.76
CA ALA A 286 20.34 20.89 17.76
C ALA A 286 18.96 21.49 17.48
N VAL A 287 18.88 22.77 17.09
CA VAL A 287 17.61 23.42 16.71
C VAL A 287 17.02 22.78 15.45
N ILE A 288 17.83 22.54 14.42
CA ILE A 288 17.38 21.88 13.18
C ILE A 288 16.82 20.48 13.46
N VAL A 289 17.50 19.70 14.30
CA VAL A 289 17.04 18.38 14.72
C VAL A 289 15.71 18.49 15.47
N ALA A 290 15.60 19.41 16.44
CA ALA A 290 14.38 19.62 17.20
C ALA A 290 13.17 19.97 16.30
N VAL A 291 13.38 20.85 15.32
CA VAL A 291 12.37 21.21 14.32
C VAL A 291 12.04 20.01 13.41
N ALA A 292 13.02 19.20 13.02
CA ALA A 292 12.76 18.02 12.19
C ALA A 292 11.88 16.99 12.94
N TYR A 293 12.07 16.85 14.26
CA TYR A 293 11.26 15.97 15.11
C TYR A 293 9.79 16.40 15.23
N THR A 294 9.44 17.67 14.98
CA THR A 294 8.03 18.10 14.96
C THR A 294 7.29 17.71 13.68
N GLY A 295 8.03 17.30 12.64
CA GLY A 295 7.48 16.92 11.34
C GLY A 295 7.39 15.40 11.18
N ASN A 296 8.41 14.81 10.56
CA ASN A 296 8.44 13.39 10.24
C ASN A 296 9.61 12.71 10.98
N PRO A 297 9.36 11.66 11.80
CA PRO A 297 10.39 11.03 12.61
C PRO A 297 11.49 10.36 11.77
N LEU A 298 11.20 9.91 10.55
CA LEU A 298 12.20 9.36 9.62
C LEU A 298 13.16 10.46 9.15
N VAL A 299 12.61 11.61 8.75
CA VAL A 299 13.42 12.77 8.36
C VAL A 299 14.25 13.24 9.54
N ALA A 300 13.68 13.28 10.75
CA ALA A 300 14.39 13.67 11.97
C ALA A 300 15.61 12.78 12.27
N ARG A 301 15.50 11.46 12.09
CA ARG A 301 16.62 10.52 12.26
C ARG A 301 17.74 10.75 11.25
N ALA A 302 17.39 10.97 9.98
CA ALA A 302 18.38 11.28 8.94
C ALA A 302 19.07 12.62 9.21
N VAL A 303 18.31 13.65 9.57
CA VAL A 303 18.83 14.97 9.94
C VAL A 303 19.76 14.87 11.15
N LEU A 304 19.36 14.15 12.19
CA LEU A 304 20.20 13.90 13.37
C LEU A 304 21.52 13.21 12.99
N ALA A 305 21.46 12.15 12.18
CA ALA A 305 22.65 11.43 11.74
C ALA A 305 23.61 12.35 10.95
N ILE A 306 23.09 13.14 10.00
CA ILE A 306 23.87 14.11 9.21
C ILE A 306 24.48 15.19 10.10
N SER A 307 23.70 15.74 11.05
CA SER A 307 24.15 16.73 12.01
C SER A 307 25.28 16.20 12.91
N LEU A 308 25.14 14.98 13.45
CA LEU A 308 26.17 14.34 14.27
C LEU A 308 27.46 14.11 13.48
N VAL A 309 27.34 13.66 12.22
CA VAL A 309 28.50 13.49 11.33
C VAL A 309 29.16 14.84 11.06
N GLY A 310 28.40 15.89 10.74
CA GLY A 310 28.93 17.22 10.48
C GLY A 310 29.72 17.76 11.67
N VAL A 311 29.17 17.63 12.88
CA VAL A 311 29.85 18.00 14.14
C VAL A 311 31.13 17.18 14.33
N ALA A 312 31.07 15.86 14.17
CA ALA A 312 32.23 14.98 14.35
C ALA A 312 33.35 15.29 13.33
N VAL A 313 33.01 15.46 12.06
CA VAL A 313 33.96 15.79 10.99
C VAL A 313 34.56 17.18 11.23
N GLY A 314 33.76 18.17 11.61
CA GLY A 314 34.25 19.50 11.98
C GLY A 314 35.22 19.45 13.16
N TRP A 315 34.90 18.65 14.18
CA TRP A 315 35.74 18.45 15.36
C TRP A 315 37.10 17.85 15.01
N ILE A 316 37.11 16.75 14.24
CA ILE A 316 38.32 16.07 13.79
C ILE A 316 39.14 16.97 12.86
N SER A 317 38.46 17.72 11.99
CA SER A 317 39.07 18.69 11.07
C SER A 317 39.83 19.79 11.82
N GLY A 318 39.21 20.43 12.81
CA GLY A 318 39.87 21.45 13.64
C GLY A 318 41.12 20.91 14.35
N ALA A 319 41.00 19.74 14.98
CA ALA A 319 42.13 19.11 15.67
C ALA A 319 43.30 18.74 14.74
N LEU A 320 43.03 18.41 13.48
CA LEU A 320 44.05 18.13 12.47
C LEU A 320 44.77 19.39 11.98
N LEU A 321 44.07 20.53 11.91
CA LEU A 321 44.60 21.79 11.39
C LEU A 321 45.44 22.57 12.41
N GLU A 322 45.12 22.49 13.71
CA GLU A 322 45.89 23.16 14.78
C GLU A 322 47.36 22.71 14.88
N GLY A 323 47.68 21.50 14.41
CA GLY A 323 48.97 20.87 14.67
C GLY A 323 50.13 21.29 13.76
N ARG A 324 49.90 21.94 12.61
CA ARG A 324 50.95 22.19 11.59
C ARG A 324 50.67 23.43 10.73
N ARG A 325 51.74 24.08 10.24
CA ARG A 325 51.64 25.06 9.14
C ARG A 325 51.03 24.39 7.92
N ALA A 326 49.86 24.86 7.50
CA ALA A 326 49.15 24.34 6.35
C ALA A 326 49.85 24.75 5.05
N THR A 327 50.11 23.80 4.17
CA THR A 327 50.46 24.08 2.77
C THR A 327 49.19 24.01 1.93
N LEU A 328 49.07 24.86 0.90
CA LEU A 328 47.92 24.88 -0.01
C LEU A 328 47.46 23.47 -0.48
N PRO A 329 48.35 22.59 -1.01
CA PRO A 329 47.91 21.27 -1.49
C PRO A 329 47.35 20.38 -0.37
N ARG A 330 47.89 20.49 0.84
CA ARG A 330 47.41 19.72 2.00
C ARG A 330 46.03 20.21 2.44
N THR A 331 45.81 21.52 2.46
CA THR A 331 44.51 22.11 2.78
C THR A 331 43.46 21.66 1.77
N LEU A 332 43.78 21.70 0.47
CA LEU A 332 42.88 21.24 -0.58
C LEU A 332 42.52 19.76 -0.45
N LEU A 333 43.51 18.89 -0.21
CA LEU A 333 43.27 17.46 0.01
C LEU A 333 42.40 17.20 1.25
N HIS A 334 42.62 17.96 2.32
CA HIS A 334 41.83 17.86 3.55
C HIS A 334 40.36 18.29 3.32
N VAL A 335 40.15 19.41 2.64
CA VAL A 335 38.80 19.89 2.28
C VAL A 335 38.08 18.86 1.41
N LEU A 336 38.77 18.28 0.42
CA LEU A 336 38.20 17.24 -0.44
C LEU A 336 37.83 16.00 0.38
N ALA A 337 38.70 15.53 1.27
CA ALA A 337 38.43 14.38 2.14
C ALA A 337 37.23 14.62 3.07
N VAL A 338 37.11 15.83 3.62
CA VAL A 338 35.95 16.25 4.44
C VAL A 338 34.67 16.26 3.62
N ALA A 339 34.69 16.83 2.42
CA ALA A 339 33.53 16.86 1.54
C ALA A 339 33.06 15.44 1.17
N VAL A 340 34.00 14.55 0.80
CA VAL A 340 33.72 13.15 0.51
C VAL A 340 33.12 12.43 1.72
N ALA A 341 33.67 12.64 2.93
CA ALA A 341 33.13 12.05 4.15
C ALA A 341 31.69 12.48 4.43
N ILE A 342 31.39 13.78 4.29
CA ILE A 342 30.04 14.33 4.50
C ILE A 342 29.06 13.77 3.47
N VAL A 343 29.42 13.73 2.19
CA VAL A 343 28.56 13.18 1.12
C VAL A 343 28.30 11.69 1.35
N ALA A 344 29.34 10.91 1.64
CA ALA A 344 29.22 9.48 1.90
C ALA A 344 28.31 9.18 3.10
N ALA A 345 28.53 9.87 4.22
CA ALA A 345 27.75 9.69 5.43
C ALA A 345 26.30 10.18 5.29
N SER A 346 26.08 11.27 4.55
CA SER A 346 24.73 11.77 4.25
C SER A 346 23.97 10.77 3.38
N TYR A 347 24.62 10.21 2.35
CA TYR A 347 24.03 9.14 1.56
C TYR A 347 23.64 7.93 2.44
N LEU A 348 24.55 7.48 3.31
CA LEU A 348 24.29 6.36 4.22
C LEU A 348 23.16 6.63 5.20
N ALA A 349 23.07 7.86 5.73
CA ALA A 349 22.00 8.28 6.63
C ALA A 349 20.63 8.27 5.94
N ILE A 350 20.55 8.75 4.70
CA ILE A 350 19.32 8.80 3.90
C ILE A 350 18.92 7.38 3.42
N ASP A 351 19.90 6.56 3.01
CA ASP A 351 19.64 5.18 2.55
C ASP A 351 19.16 4.26 3.67
N ARG A 352 19.61 4.48 4.92
CA ARG A 352 19.30 3.62 6.08
C ARG A 352 17.80 3.42 6.30
N ASP A 353 17.03 4.50 6.21
CA ASP A 353 15.59 4.50 6.53
C ASP A 353 14.72 4.47 5.26
N ARG A 354 15.26 3.99 4.13
CA ARG A 354 14.56 3.90 2.83
C ARG A 354 14.01 5.24 2.32
N MET A 355 14.54 6.38 2.78
CA MET A 355 14.08 7.70 2.33
C MET A 355 14.25 7.89 0.82
N ILE A 356 15.29 7.29 0.23
CA ILE A 356 15.50 7.30 -1.23
C ILE A 356 14.33 6.65 -1.95
N ASP A 357 13.82 5.53 -1.44
CA ASP A 357 12.69 4.82 -2.05
C ASP A 357 11.41 5.64 -1.95
N LEU A 358 11.18 6.27 -0.79
CA LEU A 358 10.03 7.15 -0.60
C LEU A 358 10.07 8.38 -1.52
N LEU A 359 11.25 8.97 -1.74
CA LEU A 359 11.44 10.07 -2.70
C LEU A 359 11.20 9.62 -4.14
N ILE A 360 11.72 8.46 -4.54
CA ILE A 360 11.51 7.89 -5.88
C ILE A 360 10.04 7.58 -6.09
N GLU A 361 9.38 6.98 -5.10
CA GLU A 361 7.96 6.66 -5.14
C GLU A 361 7.11 7.93 -5.25
N THR A 362 7.41 8.95 -4.44
CA THR A 362 6.69 10.24 -4.50
C THR A 362 6.92 10.95 -5.83
N TRP A 363 8.12 10.88 -6.40
CA TRP A 363 8.41 11.46 -7.71
C TRP A 363 7.69 10.73 -8.85
N ARG A 364 7.57 9.40 -8.77
CA ARG A 364 6.86 8.57 -9.77
C ARG A 364 5.34 8.67 -9.66
N SER A 365 4.81 8.72 -8.44
CA SER A 365 3.37 8.70 -8.16
C SER A 365 2.74 10.10 -8.12
N GLY A 366 3.56 11.16 -8.15
CA GLY A 366 3.13 12.53 -7.86
C GLY A 366 2.88 12.74 -6.36
N PRO A 367 2.69 13.99 -5.91
CA PRO A 367 2.26 14.24 -4.54
C PRO A 367 0.91 13.54 -4.31
N ALA A 368 0.82 12.69 -3.28
CA ALA A 368 -0.44 12.11 -2.87
C ALA A 368 -1.46 13.23 -2.68
N ALA A 369 -2.62 13.12 -3.33
CA ALA A 369 -3.72 14.07 -3.12
C ALA A 369 -4.01 14.11 -1.62
N ARG A 370 -3.79 15.28 -1.01
CA ARG A 370 -3.99 15.49 0.42
C ARG A 370 -5.46 15.51 0.78
#